data_AF-A0A4P9WET7-F1
#
_entry.id   AF-A0A4P9WET7-F1
#
_cell.length_a   1.000
_cell.length_b   1.000
_cell.length_c   1.000
_cell.angle_alpha   90.00
_cell.angle_beta   90.00
_cell.angle_gamma   90.00
#
_symmetry.space_group_name_H-M   'P 1'
#
loop_
_entity.id
_entity.type
_entity.pdbx_description
1 polymer ?
#
loop_
_entity_poly.entity_id
_entity_poly.type
_entity_poly.pdbx_seq_one_letter_code
_entity_poly.pdbx_strand_id
1 'polypeptide(L)'
;TTTPAVHAARAAITHLESCPLTNAGRGANLSINGSASLDASMMDGSSGAFGAVGAIPSSGLQSAIEGACAVMRAEGGGRPSAAGRVAPLMLVGDGAVEWCVGAGVARGESGGGVTEGARKRWERHMGRDVQPPKESNVEADDDVLNDTVGAVVVDADGNFASGVSSGGISLKIPGRVG
;
A
#
# COMPACT_ATOMS: atom_id res chain seq x y z
N THR A 1 -17.60 12.26 8.87
CA THR A 1 -16.77 13.06 7.93
C THR A 1 -15.33 12.85 8.32
N THR A 2 -14.43 12.59 7.38
CA THR A 2 -12.99 12.40 7.68
C THR A 2 -12.36 13.75 8.04
N THR A 3 -11.42 13.77 9.00
CA THR A 3 -10.72 14.99 9.42
C THR A 3 -9.82 15.56 8.30
N PRO A 4 -9.48 16.87 8.35
CA PRO A 4 -8.47 17.46 7.46
C PRO A 4 -7.12 16.70 7.51
N ALA A 5 -6.71 16.22 8.69
CA ALA A 5 -5.50 15.41 8.83
C ALA A 5 -5.54 14.13 7.98
N VAL A 6 -6.63 13.36 8.02
CA VAL A 6 -6.82 12.16 7.17
C VAL A 6 -6.77 12.52 5.69
N HIS A 7 -7.44 13.61 5.31
CA HIS A 7 -7.47 14.04 3.92
C HIS A 7 -6.07 14.37 3.39
N ALA A 8 -5.28 15.10 4.17
CA ALA A 8 -3.91 15.47 3.81
C ALA A 8 -2.97 14.26 3.76
N ALA A 9 -3.03 13.35 4.74
CA ALA A 9 -2.22 12.13 4.74
C ALA A 9 -2.52 11.26 3.52
N ARG A 10 -3.81 11.07 3.22
CA ARG A 10 -4.27 10.36 2.02
C ARG A 10 -3.73 10.99 0.74
N ALA A 11 -3.93 12.29 0.56
CA ALA A 11 -3.50 12.99 -0.65
C ALA A 11 -1.97 12.90 -0.87
N ALA A 12 -1.19 13.04 0.20
CA ALA A 12 0.27 12.91 0.14
C ALA A 12 0.68 11.49 -0.30
N ILE A 13 0.09 10.45 0.29
CA ILE A 13 0.43 9.06 -0.02
C ILE A 13 -0.06 8.69 -1.44
N THR A 14 -1.25 9.11 -1.85
CA THR A 14 -1.74 8.89 -3.22
C THR A 14 -0.80 9.52 -4.25
N HIS A 15 -0.26 10.71 -3.97
CA HIS A 15 0.75 11.33 -4.84
C HIS A 15 2.02 10.48 -4.91
N LEU A 16 2.51 9.99 -3.77
CA LEU A 16 3.70 9.14 -3.71
C LEU A 16 3.50 7.77 -4.37
N GLU A 17 2.31 7.17 -4.30
CA GLU A 17 1.96 5.93 -5.02
C GLU A 17 1.93 6.11 -6.54
N SER A 18 1.63 7.32 -7.02
CA SER A 18 1.64 7.65 -8.45
C SER A 18 3.06 7.84 -9.01
N CYS A 19 4.04 8.06 -8.13
CA CYS A 19 5.44 8.23 -8.49
C CYS A 19 6.07 6.86 -8.83
N PRO A 20 6.69 6.68 -10.01
CA PRO A 20 7.31 5.41 -10.37
C PRO A 20 8.64 5.13 -9.64
N LEU A 21 9.15 6.11 -8.89
CA LEU A 21 10.43 6.01 -8.17
C LEU A 21 10.28 5.41 -6.77
N THR A 22 9.08 5.45 -6.18
CA THR A 22 8.82 4.95 -4.83
C THR A 22 8.49 3.46 -4.85
N ASN A 23 8.77 2.74 -3.77
CA ASN A 23 8.34 1.35 -3.60
C ASN A 23 6.89 1.31 -3.06
N ALA A 24 5.98 1.96 -3.78
CA ALA A 24 4.54 1.95 -3.54
C ALA A 24 3.79 2.21 -4.85
N GLY A 25 2.54 1.75 -4.94
CA GLY A 25 1.73 1.93 -6.15
C GLY A 25 2.45 1.49 -7.43
N ARG A 26 2.73 2.45 -8.33
CA ARG A 26 3.32 2.20 -9.65
C ARG A 26 4.77 1.72 -9.61
N GLY A 27 5.55 2.18 -8.64
CA GLY A 27 6.97 1.82 -8.51
C GLY A 27 7.24 0.59 -7.65
N ALA A 28 6.19 -0.13 -7.23
CA ALA A 28 6.27 -1.26 -6.32
C ALA A 28 7.24 -2.36 -6.77
N ASN A 29 7.95 -2.93 -5.80
CA ASN A 29 8.80 -4.09 -5.98
C ASN A 29 8.01 -5.33 -6.39
N LEU A 30 8.69 -6.20 -7.13
CA LEU A 30 8.08 -7.40 -7.69
C LEU A 30 8.40 -8.62 -6.83
N SER A 31 7.41 -9.51 -6.76
CA SER A 31 7.54 -10.82 -6.14
C SER A 31 8.42 -11.77 -6.97
N ILE A 32 8.70 -12.97 -6.46
CA ILE A 32 9.52 -13.96 -7.18
C ILE A 32 8.98 -14.35 -8.56
N ASN A 33 7.68 -14.18 -8.81
CA ASN A 33 7.05 -14.47 -10.11
C ASN A 33 7.00 -13.24 -11.04
N GLY A 34 7.56 -12.10 -10.63
CA GLY A 34 7.56 -10.86 -11.40
C GLY A 34 6.27 -10.03 -11.28
N SER A 35 5.34 -10.38 -10.40
CA SER A 35 4.12 -9.59 -10.14
C SER A 35 4.28 -8.64 -8.96
N ALA A 36 3.63 -7.47 -9.03
CA ALA A 36 3.55 -6.53 -7.92
C ALA A 36 2.27 -6.73 -7.09
N SER A 37 2.41 -6.68 -5.77
CA SER A 37 1.27 -6.60 -4.85
C SER A 37 1.52 -5.52 -3.79
N LEU A 38 0.46 -4.88 -3.33
CA LEU A 38 0.52 -3.68 -2.50
C LEU A 38 -0.10 -3.93 -1.13
N ASP A 39 0.48 -3.29 -0.12
CA ASP A 39 -0.02 -3.20 1.24
C ASP A 39 -0.21 -1.71 1.59
N ALA A 40 -1.31 -1.35 2.23
CA ALA A 40 -1.52 0.02 2.70
C ALA A 40 -2.42 0.07 3.93
N SER A 41 -2.22 1.08 4.79
CA SER A 41 -3.09 1.33 5.95
C SER A 41 -3.26 2.81 6.24
N MET A 42 -4.37 3.17 6.88
CA MET A 42 -4.69 4.51 7.33
C MET A 42 -5.31 4.45 8.73
N MET A 43 -4.93 5.41 9.58
CA MET A 43 -5.49 5.59 10.91
C MET A 43 -5.87 7.06 11.14
N ASP A 44 -7.07 7.27 11.68
CA ASP A 44 -7.54 8.56 12.18
C ASP A 44 -7.34 8.62 13.69
N GLY A 45 -6.43 9.47 14.15
CA GLY A 45 -6.11 9.64 15.56
C GLY A 45 -7.22 10.28 16.39
N SER A 46 -8.16 10.98 15.75
CA SER A 46 -9.28 11.62 16.46
C SER A 46 -10.36 10.64 16.88
N SER A 47 -10.63 9.63 16.04
CA SER A 47 -11.68 8.63 16.25
C SER A 47 -11.13 7.26 16.66
N GLY A 48 -9.84 7.00 16.43
CA GLY A 48 -9.24 5.67 16.57
C GLY A 48 -9.55 4.74 15.38
N ALA A 49 -10.29 5.22 14.37
CA ALA A 49 -10.67 4.41 13.22
C ALA A 49 -9.44 3.96 12.43
N PHE A 50 -9.45 2.70 11.99
CA PHE A 50 -8.37 2.08 11.26
C PHE A 50 -8.87 1.30 10.05
N GLY A 51 -8.10 1.31 8.96
CA GLY A 51 -8.36 0.48 7.80
C GLY A 51 -7.09 0.10 7.06
N ALA A 52 -7.07 -1.13 6.55
CA ALA A 52 -5.94 -1.64 5.78
C ALA A 52 -6.36 -2.54 4.62
N VAL A 53 -5.50 -2.57 3.60
CA VAL A 53 -5.53 -3.53 2.51
C VAL A 53 -4.16 -4.20 2.40
N GLY A 54 -4.11 -5.49 2.08
CA GLY A 54 -2.86 -6.23 1.95
C GLY A 54 -2.84 -7.20 0.78
N ALA A 55 -1.66 -7.43 0.23
CA ALA A 55 -1.42 -8.30 -0.92
C ALA A 55 -2.40 -8.07 -2.09
N ILE A 56 -2.89 -6.85 -2.27
CA ILE A 56 -3.76 -6.54 -3.41
C ILE A 56 -2.91 -6.49 -4.68
N PRO A 57 -3.36 -7.02 -5.82
CA PRO A 57 -2.63 -6.86 -7.07
C PRO A 57 -2.45 -5.38 -7.40
N SER A 58 -1.29 -4.97 -7.91
CA SER A 58 -1.02 -3.56 -8.25
C SER A 58 -1.97 -3.00 -9.33
N SER A 59 -2.58 -3.87 -10.13
CA SER A 59 -3.62 -3.52 -11.11
C SER A 59 -5.03 -3.52 -10.53
N GLY A 60 -5.22 -3.91 -9.27
CA GLY A 60 -6.54 -4.05 -8.65
C GLY A 60 -7.20 -2.70 -8.37
N LEU A 61 -6.46 -1.78 -7.75
CA LEU A 61 -6.92 -0.43 -7.41
C LEU A 61 -5.95 0.61 -7.97
N GLN A 62 -6.44 1.81 -8.30
CA GLN A 62 -5.55 2.90 -8.72
C GLN A 62 -4.60 3.36 -7.61
N SER A 63 -5.02 3.20 -6.36
CA SER A 63 -4.31 3.64 -5.16
C SER A 63 -4.64 2.69 -4.00
N ALA A 64 -3.62 2.13 -3.35
CA ALA A 64 -3.83 1.21 -2.24
C ALA A 64 -4.28 1.97 -0.98
N ILE A 65 -3.75 3.18 -0.76
CA ILE A 65 -4.15 4.02 0.36
C ILE A 65 -5.63 4.46 0.29
N GLU A 66 -6.19 4.64 -0.91
CA GLU A 66 -7.63 4.90 -1.06
C GLU A 66 -8.47 3.68 -0.65
N GLY A 67 -7.98 2.45 -0.92
CA GLY A 67 -8.55 1.22 -0.41
C GLY A 67 -8.56 1.16 1.12
N ALA A 68 -7.40 1.43 1.75
CA ALA A 68 -7.28 1.50 3.20
C ALA A 68 -8.22 2.57 3.81
N CYS A 69 -8.32 3.75 3.20
CA CYS A 69 -9.25 4.80 3.62
C CYS A 69 -10.72 4.37 3.50
N ALA A 70 -11.08 3.58 2.48
CA ALA A 70 -12.44 3.06 2.33
C ALA A 70 -12.78 2.06 3.45
N VAL A 71 -11.85 1.17 3.79
CA VAL A 71 -11.99 0.23 4.92
C VAL A 71 -12.14 1.00 6.24
N MET A 72 -11.27 1.99 6.49
CA MET A 72 -11.31 2.83 7.69
C MET A 72 -12.64 3.57 7.86
N ARG A 73 -13.17 4.16 6.77
CA ARG A 73 -14.45 4.87 6.79
C ARG A 73 -15.64 3.94 7.08
N ALA A 74 -15.58 2.69 6.62
CA ALA A 74 -16.62 1.72 6.90
C ALA A 74 -16.65 1.31 8.38
N GLU A 75 -15.48 1.25 9.03
CA GLU A 75 -15.35 0.97 10.45
C GLU A 75 -15.79 2.16 11.33
N GLY A 76 -15.22 3.34 11.12
CA GLY A 76 -15.54 4.55 11.89
C GLY A 76 -16.98 5.06 11.71
N GLY A 77 -17.71 4.52 10.72
CA GLY A 77 -19.12 4.83 10.51
C GLY A 77 -20.07 4.24 11.56
N GLY A 78 -19.63 3.26 12.36
CA GLY A 78 -20.41 2.61 13.43
C GLY A 78 -21.71 1.94 12.98
N ARG A 79 -22.01 1.94 11.68
CA ARG A 79 -23.21 1.36 11.09
C ARG A 79 -22.88 -0.06 10.68
N PRO A 80 -23.56 -1.07 11.26
CA PRO A 80 -23.51 -2.41 10.72
C PRO A 80 -23.86 -2.36 9.23
N SER A 81 -23.26 -3.24 8.44
CA SER A 81 -23.74 -3.47 7.07
C SER A 81 -25.27 -3.71 7.10
N ALA A 82 -25.95 -3.60 5.96
CA ALA A 82 -27.39 -3.91 5.88
C ALA A 82 -27.77 -5.30 6.45
N ALA A 83 -26.79 -6.21 6.58
CA ALA A 83 -26.91 -7.53 7.19
C ALA A 83 -26.42 -7.63 8.65
N GLY A 84 -26.22 -6.51 9.36
CA GLY A 84 -25.79 -6.52 10.77
C GLY A 84 -24.31 -6.85 11.01
N ARG A 85 -23.50 -7.02 9.96
CA ARG A 85 -22.07 -7.37 10.12
C ARG A 85 -21.22 -6.20 10.59
N VAL A 86 -20.24 -6.50 11.43
CA VAL A 86 -19.13 -5.62 11.80
C VAL A 86 -18.30 -5.32 10.55
N ALA A 87 -17.91 -4.06 10.38
CA ALA A 87 -17.05 -3.66 9.26
C ALA A 87 -15.65 -4.29 9.42
N PRO A 88 -14.99 -4.68 8.32
CA PRO A 88 -13.64 -5.21 8.39
C PRO A 88 -12.64 -4.10 8.76
N LEU A 89 -11.62 -4.45 9.53
CA LEU A 89 -10.45 -3.58 9.77
C LEU A 89 -9.38 -3.74 8.68
N MET A 90 -9.28 -4.95 8.12
CA MET A 90 -8.29 -5.28 7.11
C MET A 90 -8.88 -6.28 6.11
N LEU A 91 -8.59 -6.08 4.83
CA LEU A 91 -8.94 -6.99 3.75
C LEU A 91 -7.69 -7.31 2.94
N VAL A 92 -7.62 -8.50 2.34
CA VAL A 92 -6.47 -8.90 1.53
C VAL A 92 -6.84 -9.49 0.18
N GLY A 93 -5.90 -9.44 -0.76
CA GLY A 93 -6.00 -10.07 -2.08
C GLY A 93 -7.17 -9.55 -2.93
N ASP A 94 -7.68 -10.39 -3.83
CA ASP A 94 -8.74 -10.00 -4.78
C ASP A 94 -10.05 -9.64 -4.08
N GLY A 95 -10.34 -10.27 -2.94
CA GLY A 95 -11.52 -9.94 -2.13
C GLY A 95 -11.49 -8.49 -1.61
N ALA A 96 -10.31 -7.97 -1.27
CA ALA A 96 -10.14 -6.57 -0.89
C ALA A 96 -10.40 -5.63 -2.06
N VAL A 97 -9.93 -5.99 -3.26
CA VAL A 97 -10.14 -5.20 -4.48
C VAL A 97 -11.63 -5.08 -4.78
N GLU A 98 -12.34 -6.20 -4.88
CA GLU A 98 -13.76 -6.20 -5.21
C GLU A 98 -14.60 -5.47 -4.15
N TRP A 99 -14.24 -5.63 -2.87
CA TRP A 99 -14.90 -4.88 -1.79
C TRP A 99 -14.67 -3.37 -1.92
N CYS A 100 -13.42 -2.94 -2.14
CA CYS A 100 -13.08 -1.52 -2.27
C CYS A 100 -13.73 -0.88 -3.50
N VAL A 101 -13.77 -1.60 -4.63
CA VAL A 101 -14.48 -1.17 -5.84
C VAL A 101 -15.98 -1.02 -5.57
N GLY A 102 -16.58 -1.99 -4.88
CA GLY A 102 -17.98 -1.90 -4.44
C GLY A 102 -18.25 -0.72 -3.47
N ALA A 103 -17.23 -0.30 -2.72
CA ALA A 103 -17.26 0.88 -1.86
C ALA A 103 -16.94 2.20 -2.60
N GLY A 104 -16.76 2.16 -3.93
CA GLY A 104 -16.54 3.34 -4.77
C GLY A 104 -15.07 3.73 -4.98
N VAL A 105 -14.11 2.89 -4.60
CA VAL A 105 -12.69 3.12 -4.91
C VAL A 105 -12.43 2.82 -6.39
N ALA A 106 -11.66 3.67 -7.06
CA ALA A 106 -11.36 3.52 -8.47
C ALA A 106 -10.54 2.24 -8.75
N ARG A 107 -11.06 1.40 -9.64
CA ARG A 107 -10.38 0.19 -10.12
C ARG A 107 -9.14 0.58 -10.92
N GLY A 108 -8.06 -0.17 -10.75
CA GLY A 108 -6.84 0.02 -11.53
C GLY A 108 -7.06 -0.27 -13.02
N GLU A 109 -6.21 0.30 -13.88
CA GLU A 109 -6.26 0.02 -15.31
C GLU A 109 -5.73 -1.38 -15.61
N SER A 110 -6.41 -2.11 -16.50
CA SER A 110 -5.91 -3.37 -17.06
C SER A 110 -4.63 -3.09 -17.84
N GLY A 111 -3.48 -3.38 -17.23
CA GLY A 111 -2.16 -3.03 -17.77
C GLY A 111 -1.46 -1.88 -17.05
N GLY A 112 -1.93 -1.47 -15.86
CA GLY A 112 -1.21 -0.64 -14.87
C GLY A 112 0.08 -1.34 -14.42
N GLY A 113 1.01 -1.41 -15.37
CA GLY A 113 2.07 -2.38 -15.43
C GLY A 113 3.23 -2.04 -14.54
N VAL A 114 3.97 -3.09 -14.22
CA VAL A 114 5.35 -3.02 -13.72
C VAL A 114 6.10 -1.94 -14.49
N THR A 115 6.60 -0.93 -13.77
CA THR A 115 7.44 0.10 -14.38
C THR A 115 8.76 -0.50 -14.84
N GLU A 116 9.37 0.12 -15.86
CA GLU A 116 10.69 -0.30 -16.34
C GLU A 116 11.74 -0.29 -15.22
N GLY A 117 11.65 0.69 -14.30
CA GLY A 117 12.50 0.75 -13.11
C GLY A 117 12.32 -0.45 -12.19
N ALA A 118 11.07 -0.80 -11.85
CA ALA A 118 10.77 -1.96 -11.03
C ALA A 118 11.21 -3.28 -11.69
N ARG A 119 11.04 -3.39 -13.02
CA ARG A 119 11.51 -4.54 -13.79
C ARG A 119 13.03 -4.70 -13.74
N LYS A 120 13.78 -3.62 -14.00
CA LYS A 120 15.24 -3.64 -13.95
C LYS A 120 15.76 -4.01 -12.56
N ARG A 121 15.15 -3.48 -11.50
CA ARG A 121 15.48 -3.88 -10.12
C ARG A 121 15.24 -5.36 -9.89
N TRP A 122 14.11 -5.89 -10.36
CA TRP A 122 13.78 -7.32 -10.24
C TRP A 122 14.76 -8.22 -11.00
N GLU A 123 15.08 -7.90 -12.26
CA GLU A 123 16.04 -8.66 -13.08
C GLU A 123 17.43 -8.68 -12.43
N ARG A 124 17.86 -7.54 -11.86
CA ARG A 124 19.11 -7.44 -11.10
C ARG A 124 19.12 -8.36 -9.88
N HIS A 125 18.03 -8.39 -9.10
CA HIS A 125 17.92 -9.23 -7.91
C HIS A 125 17.83 -10.73 -8.25
N MET A 126 17.16 -11.09 -9.35
CA MET A 126 17.09 -12.47 -9.85
C MET A 126 18.45 -12.96 -10.39
N GLY A 127 19.25 -12.06 -10.97
CA GLY A 127 20.58 -12.37 -11.50
C GLY A 127 21.70 -12.40 -10.45
N ARG A 128 21.44 -11.93 -9.22
CA ARG A 128 22.33 -12.16 -8.08
C ARG A 128 22.16 -13.62 -7.68
N ASP A 129 23.23 -14.43 -7.76
CA ASP A 129 23.21 -15.76 -7.16
C ASP A 129 22.77 -15.62 -5.69
N VAL A 130 21.90 -16.52 -5.24
CA VAL A 130 21.56 -16.70 -3.82
C VAL A 130 22.77 -17.30 -3.09
N GLN A 131 23.88 -16.57 -3.09
CA GLN A 131 25.02 -16.84 -2.24
C GLN A 131 24.67 -16.26 -0.87
N PRO A 132 24.87 -17.01 0.22
CA PRO A 132 24.74 -16.45 1.56
C PRO A 132 25.64 -15.21 1.67
N PRO A 133 25.25 -14.20 2.48
CA PRO A 133 26.00 -12.96 2.54
C PRO A 133 27.45 -13.29 2.94
N LYS A 134 28.40 -13.06 2.04
CA LYS A 134 29.81 -13.04 2.41
C LYS A 134 30.01 -11.80 3.26
N GLU A 135 30.64 -11.96 4.42
CA GLU A 135 31.12 -10.86 5.25
C GLU A 135 32.15 -10.06 4.45
N SER A 136 31.68 -9.12 3.63
CA SER A 136 32.54 -8.22 2.88
C SER A 136 31.87 -6.85 2.82
N ASN A 137 32.45 -5.91 3.56
CA ASN A 137 32.31 -4.46 3.46
C ASN A 137 30.94 -3.99 2.95
N VAL A 138 30.03 -3.73 3.88
CA VAL A 138 28.82 -2.92 3.69
C VAL A 138 29.23 -1.49 3.30
N GLU A 139 29.66 -1.31 2.05
CA GLU A 139 29.22 -0.12 1.33
C GLU A 139 27.71 -0.27 1.22
N ALA A 140 26.98 0.67 1.82
CA ALA A 140 25.52 0.66 1.79
C ALA A 140 25.10 0.62 0.31
N ASP A 141 24.67 -0.56 -0.14
CA ASP A 141 24.02 -0.73 -1.44
C ASP A 141 22.74 0.09 -1.31
N ASP A 142 22.75 1.33 -1.83
CA ASP A 142 21.59 2.24 -1.85
C ASP A 142 20.32 1.55 -2.38
N ASP A 143 20.50 0.43 -3.10
CA ASP A 143 19.52 -0.47 -3.69
C ASP A 143 18.74 -1.35 -2.68
N VAL A 144 19.10 -1.34 -1.40
CA VAL A 144 18.34 -1.98 -0.29
C VAL A 144 17.33 -1.03 0.35
N LEU A 145 17.22 0.23 -0.13
CA LEU A 145 16.17 1.13 0.33
C LEU A 145 14.78 0.60 -0.05
N ASN A 146 14.11 0.01 0.93
CA ASN A 146 12.68 -0.24 0.92
C ASN A 146 11.95 1.11 0.95
N ASP A 147 11.81 1.76 -0.21
CA ASP A 147 11.17 3.07 -0.40
C ASP A 147 9.64 3.03 -0.18
N THR A 148 9.22 2.42 0.92
CA THR A 148 7.87 2.51 1.48
C THR A 148 7.56 3.97 1.75
N VAL A 149 6.34 4.37 1.44
CA VAL A 149 5.90 5.75 1.58
C VAL A 149 4.89 5.87 2.71
N GLY A 150 4.88 7.00 3.38
CA GLY A 150 3.92 7.26 4.45
C GLY A 150 3.83 8.74 4.76
N ALA A 151 2.80 9.09 5.51
CA ALA A 151 2.58 10.45 5.97
C ALA A 151 2.02 10.41 7.40
N VAL A 152 2.51 11.33 8.24
CA VAL A 152 1.90 11.67 9.52
C VAL A 152 1.55 13.15 9.45
N VAL A 153 0.29 13.47 9.74
CA VAL A 153 -0.23 14.83 9.62
C VAL A 153 -0.92 15.23 10.92
N VAL A 154 -0.74 16.49 11.31
CA VAL A 154 -1.49 17.18 12.36
C VAL A 154 -2.18 18.38 11.72
N ASP A 155 -3.50 18.52 11.89
CA ASP A 155 -4.25 19.66 11.37
C ASP A 155 -4.37 20.82 12.37
N ALA A 156 -5.00 21.93 11.94
CA ALA A 156 -5.12 23.15 12.72
C ALA A 156 -5.95 22.98 14.02
N ASP A 157 -6.79 21.95 14.09
CA ASP A 157 -7.61 21.63 15.26
C ASP A 157 -6.90 20.65 16.21
N GLY A 158 -5.67 20.23 15.88
CA GLY A 158 -4.89 19.28 16.65
C GLY A 158 -5.28 17.81 16.41
N ASN A 159 -6.13 17.52 15.42
CA ASN A 159 -6.36 16.13 15.02
C ASN A 159 -5.15 15.62 14.25
N PHE A 160 -4.85 14.34 14.40
CA PHE A 160 -3.74 13.71 13.70
C PHE A 160 -4.19 12.48 12.94
N ALA A 161 -3.47 12.17 11.87
CA ALA A 161 -3.66 10.97 11.07
C ALA A 161 -2.32 10.43 10.61
N SER A 162 -2.26 9.12 10.40
CA SER A 162 -1.09 8.48 9.82
C SER A 162 -1.50 7.43 8.80
N GLY A 163 -0.70 7.31 7.74
CA GLY A 163 -0.91 6.27 6.74
C GLY A 163 0.42 5.83 6.12
N VAL A 164 0.38 4.65 5.52
CA VAL A 164 1.54 4.01 4.87
C VAL A 164 1.08 3.21 3.65
N SER A 165 1.94 3.13 2.64
CA SER A 165 1.76 2.28 1.46
C SER A 165 3.09 1.70 1.00
N SER A 166 3.09 0.42 0.62
CA SER A 166 4.30 -0.31 0.24
C SER A 166 4.03 -1.36 -0.83
N GLY A 167 5.01 -1.55 -1.72
CA GLY A 167 5.15 -2.72 -2.59
C GLY A 167 5.81 -3.92 -1.89
N GLY A 168 6.31 -3.75 -0.67
CA GLY A 168 7.03 -4.77 0.09
C GLY A 168 8.45 -5.02 -0.41
N ILE A 169 9.07 -6.08 0.10
CA ILE A 169 10.45 -6.44 -0.25
C ILE A 169 10.53 -7.05 -1.66
N SER A 170 11.64 -6.82 -2.35
CA SER A 170 11.96 -7.49 -3.63
C SER A 170 11.97 -9.01 -3.47
N LEU A 171 11.50 -9.71 -4.50
CA LEU A 171 11.43 -11.18 -4.55
C LEU A 171 10.59 -11.83 -3.43
N LYS A 172 9.69 -11.06 -2.79
CA LYS A 172 8.74 -11.61 -1.82
C LYS A 172 7.96 -12.79 -2.42
N ILE A 173 7.56 -13.72 -1.56
CA ILE A 173 6.63 -14.79 -1.95
C ILE A 173 5.25 -14.14 -2.21
N PRO A 174 4.54 -14.50 -3.29
CA PRO A 174 3.18 -14.02 -3.54
C PRO A 174 2.27 -14.24 -2.33
N GLY A 175 1.47 -13.23 -1.99
CA GLY A 175 0.62 -13.25 -0.80
C GLY A 175 1.32 -12.81 0.50
N ARG A 176 2.63 -12.56 0.50
CA ARG A 176 3.32 -11.94 1.65
C ARG A 176 2.77 -10.53 1.87
N VAL A 177 2.29 -10.29 3.09
CA VAL A 177 1.90 -8.98 3.63
C VAL A 177 3.01 -8.49 4.57
N GLY A 178 3.33 -7.20 4.48
CA GLY A 178 4.35 -6.53 5.30
C GLY A 178 3.88 -5.97 6.62
#